data_AF-A0A961JTU3-F1
#
_entry.id   AF-A0A961JTU3-F1
#
_cell.length_a   1.000
_cell.length_b   1.000
_cell.length_c   1.000
_cell.angle_alpha   90.00
_cell.angle_beta   90.00
_cell.angle_gamma   90.00
#
_symmetry.space_group_name_H-M   'P 1'
#
loop_
_entity.id
_entity.type
_entity.pdbx_description
1 polymer ?
#
loop_
_entity_poly.entity_id
_entity_poly.type
_entity_poly.pdbx_seq_one_letter_code
_entity_poly.pdbx_strand_id
1 'polypeptide(L)' 'WTREGRVPLHTLRADIDYALAEAKTAYGIIGIKVWIYKGEIMEHDPSAHDRKLQELQEGPAPRGAMGGGRR' A
#
# COMPACT_ATOMS: atom_id res chain seq x y z
N TRP A 1 -18.72 -13.36 -0.78
CA TRP A 1 -17.86 -12.37 -0.12
C TRP A 1 -17.34 -13.02 1.14
N THR A 2 -16.02 -12.99 1.36
CA THR A 2 -15.39 -13.60 2.53
C THR A 2 -14.69 -12.48 3.27
N ARG A 3 -14.98 -12.33 4.56
CA ARG A 3 -14.40 -11.30 5.41
C ARG A 3 -13.84 -11.97 6.66
N GLU A 4 -12.59 -11.67 6.95
CA GLU A 4 -11.93 -12.05 8.19
C GLU A 4 -11.60 -10.76 8.96
N GLY A 5 -11.90 -10.73 10.27
CA GLY A 5 -11.67 -9.56 11.11
C GLY A 5 -12.71 -8.42 10.97
N ARG A 6 -12.31 -7.20 11.38
CA ARG A 6 -13.14 -5.98 11.39
C ARG A 6 -12.67 -4.99 10.33
N VAL A 7 -13.61 -4.46 9.54
CA VAL A 7 -13.38 -3.39 8.56
C VAL A 7 -14.45 -2.31 8.75
N PRO A 8 -14.17 -1.26 9.53
CA PRO A 8 -15.13 -0.21 9.83
C PRO A 8 -15.22 0.83 8.69
N LEU A 9 -16.05 0.55 7.68
CA LEU A 9 -16.18 1.39 6.47
C LEU A 9 -16.81 2.77 6.71
N HIS A 10 -17.51 2.97 7.84
CA HIS A 10 -18.14 4.24 8.19
C HIS A 10 -17.25 5.13 9.08
N THR A 11 -16.09 4.63 9.51
CA THR A 11 -15.19 5.34 10.42
C THR A 11 -14.13 6.07 9.61
N LEU A 12 -14.27 7.39 9.44
CA LEU A 12 -13.36 8.19 8.59
C LEU A 12 -11.90 8.18 9.07
N ARG A 13 -11.66 7.98 10.37
CA ARG A 13 -10.30 7.85 10.94
C ARG A 13 -9.65 6.49 10.71
N ALA A 14 -10.38 5.53 10.13
CA ALA A 14 -9.84 4.22 9.83
C ALA A 14 -8.91 4.30 8.62
N ASP A 15 -7.68 3.81 8.77
CA ASP A 15 -6.77 3.61 7.64
C ASP A 15 -7.21 2.36 6.86
N ILE A 16 -7.80 2.58 5.70
CA ILE A 16 -8.33 1.53 4.82
C ILE A 16 -7.73 1.71 3.43
N ASP A 17 -6.92 0.73 3.02
CA ASP A 17 -6.48 0.62 1.64
C ASP A 17 -7.59 -0.04 0.80
N TYR A 18 -7.95 0.59 -0.30
CA TYR A 18 -8.86 0.06 -1.30
C TYR A 18 -8.13 -0.21 -2.61
N ALA A 19 -8.33 -1.38 -3.19
CA ALA A 19 -7.84 -1.72 -4.52
C ALA A 19 -8.93 -2.40 -5.35
N LEU A 20 -8.94 -2.08 -6.64
CA LEU A 20 -9.78 -2.72 -7.64
C LEU A 20 -8.88 -3.36 -8.70
N ALA A 21 -9.18 -4.61 -9.05
CA ALA A 21 -8.49 -5.35 -10.09
C ALA A 21 -9.50 -6.13 -10.94
N GLU A 22 -9.17 -6.35 -12.21
CA GLU A 22 -9.99 -7.11 -13.14
C GLU A 22 -9.26 -8.39 -13.56
N ALA A 23 -9.91 -9.54 -13.40
CA ALA A 23 -9.41 -10.83 -13.86
C ALA A 23 -10.06 -11.18 -15.20
N LYS A 24 -9.26 -11.27 -16.27
CA LYS A 24 -9.70 -11.73 -17.58
C LYS A 24 -9.71 -13.27 -17.60
N THR A 25 -10.88 -13.85 -17.73
CA THR A 25 -11.08 -15.30 -17.76
C THR A 25 -11.68 -15.73 -19.10
N ALA A 26 -11.66 -17.02 -19.41
CA ALA A 26 -12.21 -17.57 -20.65
C ALA A 26 -13.70 -17.25 -20.87
N TYR A 27 -14.44 -17.00 -19.78
CA TYR A 27 -15.87 -16.70 -19.79
C TYR A 27 -16.19 -15.20 -19.60
N GLY A 28 -15.18 -14.32 -19.55
CA GLY A 28 -15.36 -12.89 -19.39
C GLY A 28 -14.49 -12.26 -18.31
N ILE A 29 -14.87 -11.07 -17.85
CA ILE A 29 -14.10 -10.27 -16.88
C ILE A 29 -14.74 -10.39 -15.50
N ILE A 30 -13.95 -10.76 -14.50
CA ILE A 30 -14.35 -10.81 -13.09
C ILE A 30 -13.74 -9.62 -12.36
N GLY A 31 -14.58 -8.78 -11.76
CA GLY A 31 -14.12 -7.67 -10.92
C GLY A 31 -13.78 -8.14 -9.50
N ILE A 32 -12.58 -7.81 -9.04
CA ILE A 32 -12.08 -8.08 -7.69
C ILE A 32 -11.98 -6.74 -6.95
N LYS A 33 -12.60 -6.68 -5.77
CA LYS A 33 -12.52 -5.51 -4.87
C LYS A 33 -11.93 -5.97 -3.55
N VAL A 34 -10.89 -5.28 -3.11
CA VAL A 34 -10.15 -5.62 -1.89
C VAL A 34 -10.13 -4.40 -0.97
N TRP A 35 -10.40 -4.66 0.31
CA TRP A 35 -10.26 -3.68 1.39
C TRP A 35 -9.34 -4.26 2.46
N ILE A 36 -8.32 -3.50 2.85
CA ILE A 36 -7.37 -3.87 3.91
C ILE A 36 -7.43 -2.82 5.00
N TYR A 37 -7.90 -3.21 6.19
CA TYR A 37 -7.91 -2.34 7.37
C TYR A 37 -6.56 -2.43 8.10
N LYS A 38 -5.86 -1.29 8.24
CA LYS A 38 -4.52 -1.21 8.84
C LYS A 38 -4.52 -0.66 10.27
N GLY A 39 -5.65 -0.13 10.74
CA GLY A 39 -5.78 0.47 12.07
C GLY A 39 -6.47 1.83 12.01
N GLU A 40 -6.40 2.60 13.09
CA GLU A 40 -6.87 3.98 13.14
C GLU A 40 -5.68 4.94 13.02
N ILE A 41 -5.82 5.99 12.21
CA ILE A 41 -4.85 7.09 12.17
C ILE A 41 -5.09 7.93 13.42
N MET A 42 -4.22 7.80 14.42
CA MET A 42 -4.25 8.69 15.58
C MET A 42 -3.81 10.09 15.14
N GLU A 43 -4.53 11.10 15.61
CA GLU A 43 -4.54 12.52 15.21
C GLU A 43 -3.19 13.27 15.34
N HIS A 44 -2.08 12.58 15.66
CA HIS A 44 -0.79 13.21 15.99
C HIS A 44 0.37 12.92 15.01
N ASP A 45 0.14 12.22 13.90
CA ASP A 45 1.19 12.04 12.88
C ASP A 45 0.64 12.33 11.46
N PRO A 46 0.38 13.62 11.12
CA PRO A 46 0.00 14.02 9.76
C PRO A 46 1.04 13.62 8.69
N SER A 47 2.25 13.23 9.11
CA SER A 47 3.33 12.73 8.29
C SER A 47 3.24 11.24 7.91
N ALA A 48 2.26 10.47 8.39
CA ALA A 48 2.22 9.02 8.14
C ALA A 48 1.99 8.68 6.65
N HIS A 49 1.16 9.46 5.95
CA HIS A 49 0.92 9.27 4.52
C HIS A 49 2.12 9.76 3.70
N ASP A 50 2.71 10.89 4.09
CA ASP A 50 3.89 11.48 3.43
C ASP A 50 5.15 10.64 3.60
N ARG A 51 5.42 10.07 4.78
CA ARG A 51 6.54 9.14 5.00
C ARG A 51 6.42 7.91 4.13
N LYS A 52 5.21 7.34 4.02
CA LYS A 52 4.98 6.16 3.20
C LYS A 52 5.14 6.43 1.71
N LEU A 53 4.71 7.61 1.25
CA LEU A 53 4.96 8.07 -0.11
C LEU A 53 6.45 8.31 -0.37
N GLN A 54 7.17 8.89 0.59
CA GLN A 54 8.62 9.08 0.52
C GLN A 54 9.37 7.74 0.48
N GLU A 55 9.01 6.78 1.32
CA GLU A 55 9.63 5.45 1.38
C GLU A 55 9.35 4.61 0.11
N LEU A 56 8.18 4.81 -0.54
CA LEU A 56 7.89 4.22 -1.85
C LEU A 56 8.66 4.89 -3.00
N GLN A 57 9.01 6.17 -2.85
CA GLN A 57 9.75 6.95 -3.84
C GLN A 57 11.27 6.77 -3.71
N GLU A 58 11.76 6.57 -2.48
CA GLU A 58 13.12 6.18 -2.16
C GLU A 58 13.30 4.67 -2.36
N GLY A 59 13.36 4.24 -3.63
CA GLY A 59 13.86 2.91 -3.96
C GLY A 59 15.22 2.66 -3.30
N PRO A 60 15.57 1.39 -2.97
CA PRO A 60 16.81 1.10 -2.26
C PRO A 60 17.96 1.72 -3.06
N ALA A 61 18.70 2.63 -2.40
CA ALA A 61 19.81 3.34 -3.02
C ALA A 61 20.61 2.36 -3.87
N PRO A 62 20.88 2.64 -5.16
CA PRO A 62 21.69 1.73 -5.95
C PRO A 62 23.00 1.60 -5.19
N ARG A 63 23.38 0.37 -4.80
CA ARG A 63 24.72 0.10 -4.27
C ARG A 63 25.67 0.52 -5.38
N GLY A 64 26.13 1.77 -5.29
CA GLY A 64 27.06 2.36 -6.21
C GLY A 64 28.25 1.44 -6.29
N ALA A 65 28.46 0.92 -7.48
CA ALA A 65 29.73 0.39 -7.92
C ALA A 65 30.83 1.33 -7.44
N MET A 66 31.59 0.89 -6.43
CA MET A 66 32.86 1.54 -6.08
C MET A 66 33.86 1.15 -7.16
N GLY A 67 33.78 1.85 -8.28
CA GLY A 67 34.79 1.82 -9.31
C GLY A 67 36.10 2.38 -8.77
N GLY A 68 37.19 1.69 -9.10
CA GLY A 68 38.49 2.30 -9.40
C GLY A 68 39.23 2.98 -8.26
N GLY A 69 40.30 2.33 -7.78
CA GLY A 69 41.24 3.00 -6.90
C GLY A 69 42.48 2.20 -6.52
N ARG A 70 43.44 2.14 -7.45
CA ARG A 70 44.89 2.20 -7.19
C ARG A 70 45.49 1.18 -6.20
N ARG A 71 46.12 0.13 -6.74
CA ARG A 71 47.58 -0.10 -6.75
C ARG A 71 47.88 -1.48 -7.31
#